data_AF-A0A1V5U5S0-F1
#
_entry.id   AF-A0A1V5U5S0-F1
#
_cell.length_a   1.000
_cell.length_b   1.000
_cell.length_c   1.000
_cell.angle_alpha   90.00
_cell.angle_beta   90.00
_cell.angle_gamma   90.00
#
_symmetry.space_group_name_H-M   'P 1'
#
loop_
_entity.id
_entity.type
_entity.pdbx_description
1 polymer ?
#
loop_
_entity_poly.entity_id
_entity_poly.type
_entity_poly.pdbx_seq_one_letter_code
_entity_poly.pdbx_strand_id
1 'polypeptide(L)'
;MQINGKTVSTLNINSTLDTLSAGAGAKINTLTLEASGLITNSLGTAANLTIAAIDQSSVAADKTFALNNMSTAITSVKAHATNSTTITGAALSGLTITQGVVNVSGVTTADGSITLNIAATAATTVNANGRTIDSISGSAPITLGTLIGPGTVTAAAIAGATSDLTITAGTTVTTFTINAAQTLTKLTIDGTTTIASGANAVITTLTVGSFGTLNPLTTAGNLTITNIDQSAIAAIKTIALGDMTTAVSSVRGHSANALTLTTTTGTPTLTIAAGTVDVQGCAGTLNVAATASTTVLAPGKDLASVSGPTTINIQGATNATITGAVTTLGVTDGITSKLAVNASVDTINIKDNVTVVALELDAAVNTLTASGAAAAITTLTLKTSGSIANALATAGNLTITNIDQSAIASDKTIQLGNITTAVSSVRGHATNSLTLSATGTPTLTIARGVVDVSNCAGTLNIAATAATKVTATARTLAAVSGAQTIELAGASAATISGAVTTLNVTGAVTTLNINNSVTNSTIAFNSASTQTLAIGAAGILNQGGGTGLTVSNVTQGHKITVANGGKIFNNGGANGVYAVTLGAGTGKTITTATVTGIALAGTSPNATLAGTAAGAVTVNIAAGTGNITNP
;
A
#
# COMPACT_ATOMS: atom_id res chain seq x y z
N MET A 1 -59.51 -11.72 43.87
CA MET A 1 -59.85 -13.17 43.76
C MET A 1 -58.97 -13.95 44.71
N GLN A 2 -59.49 -14.97 45.41
CA GLN A 2 -58.72 -15.81 46.33
C GLN A 2 -58.69 -17.27 45.86
N ILE A 3 -57.51 -17.89 45.75
CA ILE A 3 -57.33 -19.31 45.40
C ILE A 3 -56.68 -20.04 46.57
N ASN A 4 -57.44 -20.81 47.34
CA ASN A 4 -56.94 -21.49 48.54
C ASN A 4 -56.58 -22.95 48.25
N GLY A 5 -55.28 -23.25 48.11
CA GLY A 5 -54.74 -24.62 48.09
C GLY A 5 -55.19 -25.49 46.91
N LYS A 6 -55.69 -24.89 45.83
CA LYS A 6 -56.15 -25.61 44.63
C LYS A 6 -55.20 -25.40 43.46
N THR A 7 -55.11 -26.42 42.61
CA THR A 7 -54.54 -26.29 41.26
C THR A 7 -55.64 -25.85 40.30
N VAL A 8 -55.46 -24.72 39.63
CA VAL A 8 -56.30 -24.20 38.56
C VAL A 8 -55.61 -24.50 37.22
N SER A 9 -56.27 -25.22 36.32
CA SER A 9 -55.71 -25.53 34.99
C SER A 9 -55.54 -24.27 34.15
N THR A 10 -56.60 -23.47 34.05
CA THR A 10 -56.61 -22.21 33.32
C THR A 10 -57.40 -21.17 34.09
N LEU A 11 -56.80 -20.00 34.33
CA LEU A 11 -57.48 -18.82 34.85
C LEU A 11 -57.51 -17.76 33.74
N ASN A 12 -58.70 -17.43 33.24
CA ASN A 12 -58.88 -16.34 32.29
C ASN A 12 -59.35 -15.09 33.04
N ILE A 13 -58.64 -13.98 32.87
CA ILE A 13 -59.00 -12.68 33.42
C ILE A 13 -59.34 -11.75 32.25
N ASN A 14 -60.61 -11.35 32.15
CA ASN A 14 -61.15 -10.50 31.08
C ASN A 14 -61.58 -9.11 31.59
N SER A 15 -61.13 -8.72 32.78
CA SER A 15 -61.42 -7.43 33.42
C SER A 15 -60.30 -7.05 34.39
N THR A 16 -60.21 -5.79 34.81
CA THR A 16 -59.24 -5.33 35.81
C THR A 16 -59.36 -6.14 37.09
N LEU A 17 -58.28 -6.81 37.50
CA LEU A 17 -58.21 -7.54 38.76
C LEU A 17 -57.23 -6.82 39.68
N ASP A 18 -57.77 -6.07 40.65
CA ASP A 18 -56.95 -5.28 41.58
C ASP A 18 -56.05 -6.16 42.46
N THR A 19 -56.51 -7.34 42.87
CA THR A 19 -55.71 -8.25 43.73
C THR A 19 -56.06 -9.71 43.48
N LEU A 20 -55.04 -10.54 43.26
CA LEU A 20 -55.10 -12.00 43.31
C LEU A 20 -54.36 -12.46 44.57
N SER A 21 -55.07 -13.09 45.50
CA SER A 21 -54.48 -13.69 46.70
C SER A 21 -54.58 -15.22 46.60
N ALA A 22 -53.59 -15.91 47.14
CA ALA A 22 -53.55 -17.36 47.11
C ALA A 22 -53.13 -17.92 48.47
N GLY A 23 -53.79 -18.99 48.90
CA GLY A 23 -53.36 -19.77 50.06
C GLY A 23 -52.12 -20.61 49.74
N ALA A 24 -51.43 -21.11 50.76
CA ALA A 24 -50.29 -22.00 50.57
C ALA A 24 -50.64 -23.21 49.67
N GLY A 25 -49.78 -23.51 48.69
CA GLY A 25 -49.94 -24.64 47.77
C GLY A 25 -50.89 -24.42 46.59
N ALA A 26 -51.36 -23.19 46.36
CA ALA A 26 -52.12 -22.87 45.15
C ALA A 26 -51.24 -22.85 43.90
N LYS A 27 -51.74 -23.42 42.79
CA LYS A 27 -51.03 -23.47 41.51
C LYS A 27 -51.96 -23.02 40.38
N ILE A 28 -51.47 -22.20 39.47
CA ILE A 28 -52.14 -21.88 38.20
C ILE A 28 -51.26 -22.43 37.08
N ASN A 29 -51.76 -23.37 36.26
CA ASN A 29 -50.97 -23.88 35.14
C ASN A 29 -50.88 -22.83 34.03
N THR A 30 -52.00 -22.21 33.63
CA THR A 30 -52.04 -21.13 32.63
C THR A 30 -52.86 -19.95 33.13
N LEU A 31 -52.28 -18.75 33.11
CA LEU A 31 -52.97 -17.48 33.31
C LEU A 31 -53.11 -16.77 31.96
N THR A 32 -54.34 -16.62 31.47
CA THR A 32 -54.64 -15.88 30.24
C THR A 32 -55.21 -14.52 30.58
N LEU A 33 -54.64 -13.46 30.00
CA LEU A 33 -55.16 -12.10 30.14
C LEU A 33 -55.83 -11.67 28.82
N GLU A 34 -57.12 -11.35 28.87
CA GLU A 34 -57.88 -10.82 27.72
C GLU A 34 -57.93 -9.28 27.76
N ALA A 35 -58.47 -8.65 26.71
CA ALA A 35 -58.29 -7.25 26.25
C ALA A 35 -58.31 -6.10 27.29
N SER A 36 -58.73 -6.31 28.53
CA SER A 36 -58.84 -5.32 29.60
C SER A 36 -58.25 -5.75 30.96
N GLY A 37 -57.67 -6.96 31.05
CA GLY A 37 -57.16 -7.54 32.29
C GLY A 37 -55.87 -6.90 32.80
N LEU A 38 -55.95 -5.71 33.39
CA LEU A 38 -54.85 -5.08 34.10
C LEU A 38 -54.81 -5.60 35.55
N ILE A 39 -53.68 -6.19 35.96
CA ILE A 39 -53.39 -6.44 37.39
C ILE A 39 -52.52 -5.28 37.87
N THR A 40 -53.11 -4.35 38.61
CA THR A 40 -52.50 -3.06 39.00
C THR A 40 -51.73 -3.13 40.32
N ASN A 41 -52.09 -4.02 41.24
CA ASN A 41 -51.52 -3.99 42.58
C ASN A 41 -51.36 -5.38 43.21
N SER A 42 -50.09 -5.78 43.38
CA SER A 42 -49.62 -6.75 44.37
C SER A 42 -50.32 -8.12 44.38
N LEU A 43 -49.63 -9.15 43.89
CA LEU A 43 -49.88 -10.50 44.37
C LEU A 43 -49.54 -10.50 45.86
N GLY A 44 -50.57 -10.66 46.71
CA GLY A 44 -50.40 -10.58 48.16
C GLY A 44 -49.26 -11.48 48.64
N THR A 45 -48.60 -11.09 49.73
CA THR A 45 -47.39 -11.64 50.37
C THR A 45 -47.42 -13.15 50.74
N ALA A 46 -48.35 -13.93 50.21
CA ALA A 46 -48.41 -15.36 50.38
C ALA A 46 -47.25 -16.03 49.63
N ALA A 47 -46.33 -16.59 50.40
CA ALA A 47 -45.09 -17.21 49.96
C ALA A 47 -45.21 -18.48 49.09
N ASN A 48 -46.30 -18.71 48.33
CA ASN A 48 -46.54 -20.02 47.68
C ASN A 48 -47.42 -20.05 46.39
N LEU A 49 -47.60 -18.96 45.62
CA LEU A 49 -48.31 -19.05 44.33
C LEU A 49 -47.34 -19.42 43.19
N THR A 50 -47.57 -20.55 42.53
CA THR A 50 -46.85 -20.95 41.31
C THR A 50 -47.71 -20.70 40.07
N ILE A 51 -47.21 -19.94 39.10
CA ILE A 51 -47.85 -19.72 37.78
C ILE A 51 -46.94 -20.34 36.71
N ALA A 52 -47.34 -21.45 36.09
CA ALA A 52 -46.46 -22.11 35.12
C ALA A 52 -46.37 -21.30 33.79
N ALA A 53 -47.49 -20.84 33.26
CA ALA A 53 -47.54 -20.09 32.01
C ALA A 53 -48.40 -18.82 32.10
N ILE A 54 -47.95 -17.73 31.45
CA ILE A 54 -48.72 -16.51 31.23
C ILE A 54 -48.87 -16.29 29.73
N ASP A 55 -50.10 -16.21 29.23
CA ASP A 55 -50.40 -15.85 27.83
C ASP A 55 -51.11 -14.48 27.78
N GLN A 56 -50.47 -13.52 27.13
CA GLN A 56 -50.99 -12.17 26.89
C GLN A 56 -51.22 -11.90 25.40
N SER A 57 -51.23 -12.92 24.54
CA SER A 57 -51.37 -12.73 23.09
C SER A 57 -52.67 -12.05 22.67
N SER A 58 -53.65 -11.92 23.57
CA SER A 58 -54.93 -11.23 23.37
C SER A 58 -55.04 -9.84 24.03
N VAL A 59 -53.99 -9.36 24.71
CA VAL A 59 -54.01 -8.06 25.41
C VAL A 59 -53.75 -6.93 24.40
N ALA A 60 -54.52 -5.84 24.47
CA ALA A 60 -54.30 -4.65 23.64
C ALA A 60 -52.86 -4.11 23.80
N ALA A 61 -52.34 -3.46 22.75
CA ALA A 61 -51.00 -2.87 22.75
C ALA A 61 -50.76 -1.88 23.91
N ASP A 62 -49.49 -1.71 24.30
CA ASP A 62 -48.98 -0.73 25.27
C ASP A 62 -49.48 -0.89 26.72
N LYS A 63 -49.86 -2.10 27.12
CA LYS A 63 -50.17 -2.38 28.54
C LYS A 63 -48.93 -2.87 29.29
N THR A 64 -48.68 -2.26 30.44
CA THR A 64 -47.66 -2.72 31.40
C THR A 64 -48.28 -3.72 32.36
N PHE A 65 -47.70 -4.91 32.44
CA PHE A 65 -48.07 -5.92 33.42
C PHE A 65 -46.96 -6.05 34.46
N ALA A 66 -47.26 -5.84 35.74
CA ALA A 66 -46.29 -5.92 36.83
C ALA A 66 -46.58 -7.11 37.75
N LEU A 67 -45.68 -8.10 37.77
CA LEU A 67 -45.71 -9.19 38.75
C LEU A 67 -44.79 -8.82 39.92
N ASN A 68 -45.35 -8.37 41.04
CA ASN A 68 -44.58 -8.02 42.23
C ASN A 68 -44.67 -9.12 43.30
N ASN A 69 -43.57 -9.41 44.00
CA ASN A 69 -43.50 -10.25 45.21
C ASN A 69 -43.91 -11.72 45.04
N MET A 70 -43.57 -12.35 43.91
CA MET A 70 -43.78 -13.79 43.74
C MET A 70 -42.67 -14.61 44.41
N SER A 71 -43.02 -15.69 45.09
CA SER A 71 -42.09 -16.53 45.85
C SER A 71 -41.68 -17.83 45.14
N THR A 72 -42.36 -18.23 44.05
CA THR A 72 -42.02 -19.44 43.27
C THR A 72 -42.30 -19.34 41.76
N ALA A 73 -41.67 -20.23 41.00
CA ALA A 73 -41.28 -20.16 39.58
C ALA A 73 -42.38 -19.86 38.54
N ILE A 74 -42.06 -18.95 37.61
CA ILE A 74 -42.73 -18.80 36.31
C ILE A 74 -41.91 -19.55 35.26
N THR A 75 -42.50 -20.51 34.56
CA THR A 75 -41.79 -21.34 33.56
C THR A 75 -41.93 -20.81 32.13
N SER A 76 -42.99 -20.07 31.80
CA SER A 76 -43.13 -19.45 30.47
C SER A 76 -43.97 -18.19 30.44
N VAL A 77 -43.61 -17.22 29.60
CA VAL A 77 -44.37 -16.01 29.29
C VAL A 77 -44.48 -15.87 27.77
N LYS A 78 -45.71 -15.66 27.29
CA LYS A 78 -46.03 -15.31 25.91
C LYS A 78 -46.68 -13.93 25.92
N ALA A 79 -45.89 -12.87 25.81
CA ALA A 79 -46.42 -11.52 25.79
C ALA A 79 -46.90 -11.13 24.38
N HIS A 80 -47.81 -10.15 24.29
CA HIS A 80 -48.17 -9.53 23.02
C HIS A 80 -46.93 -8.85 22.41
N ALA A 81 -46.80 -8.82 21.08
CA ALA A 81 -45.62 -8.31 20.38
C ALA A 81 -45.25 -6.85 20.74
N THR A 82 -46.21 -6.06 21.21
CA THR A 82 -46.05 -4.64 21.58
C THR A 82 -46.17 -4.36 23.08
N ASN A 83 -46.45 -5.36 23.91
CA ASN A 83 -46.63 -5.14 25.35
C ASN A 83 -45.33 -5.33 26.12
N SER A 84 -45.17 -4.56 27.20
CA SER A 84 -44.07 -4.70 28.15
C SER A 84 -44.53 -5.45 29.40
N THR A 85 -43.95 -6.62 29.66
CA THR A 85 -44.14 -7.35 30.91
C THR A 85 -43.00 -7.05 31.86
N THR A 86 -43.29 -6.46 33.01
CA THR A 86 -42.32 -6.26 34.10
C THR A 86 -42.49 -7.36 35.14
N ILE A 87 -41.43 -8.14 35.39
CA ILE A 87 -41.41 -9.19 36.41
C ILE A 87 -40.49 -8.75 37.55
N THR A 88 -41.05 -8.61 38.75
CA THR A 88 -40.38 -8.06 39.93
C THR A 88 -40.39 -9.04 41.10
N GLY A 89 -39.21 -9.45 41.59
CA GLY A 89 -39.09 -10.17 42.86
C GLY A 89 -39.36 -11.68 42.85
N ALA A 90 -39.45 -12.34 41.69
CA ALA A 90 -39.66 -13.79 41.57
C ALA A 90 -38.35 -14.59 41.49
N ALA A 91 -38.26 -15.77 42.12
CA ALA A 91 -37.23 -16.75 41.78
C ALA A 91 -37.53 -17.33 40.38
N LEU A 92 -36.83 -16.85 39.35
CA LEU A 92 -36.99 -17.28 37.97
C LEU A 92 -35.94 -18.35 37.64
N SER A 93 -36.36 -19.61 37.58
CA SER A 93 -35.54 -20.69 37.03
C SER A 93 -36.27 -21.27 35.81
N GLY A 94 -35.61 -21.22 34.65
CA GLY A 94 -36.14 -21.80 33.40
C GLY A 94 -37.28 -21.01 32.73
N LEU A 95 -37.34 -19.69 32.94
CA LEU A 95 -38.36 -18.85 32.29
C LEU A 95 -38.17 -18.84 30.77
N THR A 96 -39.16 -19.36 30.04
CA THR A 96 -39.21 -19.32 28.58
C THR A 96 -40.02 -18.12 28.10
N ILE A 97 -39.40 -17.16 27.40
CA ILE A 97 -40.11 -16.01 26.81
C ILE A 97 -40.31 -16.29 25.32
N THR A 98 -41.56 -16.38 24.87
CA THR A 98 -41.87 -16.75 23.48
C THR A 98 -42.11 -15.53 22.56
N GLN A 99 -42.65 -14.43 23.11
CA GLN A 99 -42.99 -13.21 22.35
C GLN A 99 -43.01 -11.97 23.28
N GLY A 100 -42.77 -10.77 22.73
CA GLY A 100 -42.95 -9.46 23.37
C GLY A 100 -41.71 -8.86 24.07
N VAL A 101 -41.90 -7.76 24.79
CA VAL A 101 -40.86 -7.08 25.62
C VAL A 101 -41.00 -7.54 27.07
N VAL A 102 -39.91 -8.02 27.69
CA VAL A 102 -39.92 -8.45 29.09
C VAL A 102 -38.82 -7.74 29.87
N ASN A 103 -39.21 -6.93 30.85
CA ASN A 103 -38.33 -6.27 31.80
C ASN A 103 -38.28 -7.11 33.09
N VAL A 104 -37.12 -7.66 33.44
CA VAL A 104 -36.95 -8.43 34.69
C VAL A 104 -36.15 -7.56 35.68
N SER A 105 -36.72 -7.27 36.85
CA SER A 105 -36.05 -6.47 37.89
C SER A 105 -36.26 -7.05 39.29
N GLY A 106 -35.37 -6.74 40.23
CA GLY A 106 -35.52 -7.14 41.64
C GLY A 106 -35.53 -8.65 41.94
N VAL A 107 -35.14 -9.52 41.01
CA VAL A 107 -35.06 -10.98 41.22
C VAL A 107 -33.84 -11.32 42.08
N THR A 108 -34.05 -12.04 43.18
CA THR A 108 -33.00 -12.64 44.02
C THR A 108 -33.12 -14.15 43.99
N THR A 109 -32.25 -14.81 43.22
CA THR A 109 -31.96 -16.24 43.38
C THR A 109 -30.85 -16.42 44.41
N ALA A 110 -30.83 -17.55 45.11
CA ALA A 110 -29.85 -17.83 46.16
C ALA A 110 -28.39 -17.88 45.65
N ASP A 111 -28.22 -18.14 44.35
CA ASP A 111 -26.94 -18.16 43.63
C ASP A 111 -26.70 -16.90 42.76
N GLY A 112 -27.67 -15.99 42.70
CA GLY A 112 -27.61 -14.78 41.88
C GLY A 112 -27.70 -14.99 40.37
N SER A 113 -27.96 -16.22 39.89
CA SER A 113 -28.09 -16.55 38.46
C SER A 113 -29.57 -16.53 38.01
N ILE A 114 -29.84 -16.14 36.75
CA ILE A 114 -31.16 -16.30 36.12
C ILE A 114 -30.96 -16.95 34.75
N THR A 115 -31.39 -18.20 34.60
CA THR A 115 -31.49 -18.80 33.27
C THR A 115 -32.77 -18.30 32.59
N LEU A 116 -32.66 -17.27 31.75
CA LEU A 116 -33.70 -16.93 30.78
C LEU A 116 -33.49 -17.81 29.55
N ASN A 117 -34.54 -18.40 29.00
CA ASN A 117 -34.52 -19.05 27.69
C ASN A 117 -35.46 -18.28 26.76
N ILE A 118 -34.91 -17.38 25.95
CA ILE A 118 -35.74 -16.50 25.13
C ILE A 118 -35.90 -17.14 23.75
N ALA A 119 -37.07 -17.72 23.52
CA ALA A 119 -37.52 -18.28 22.25
C ALA A 119 -38.30 -17.24 21.43
N ALA A 120 -37.66 -16.12 21.10
CA ALA A 120 -38.34 -14.99 20.48
C ALA A 120 -38.53 -15.17 18.96
N THR A 121 -39.79 -15.12 18.51
CA THR A 121 -40.16 -15.01 17.08
C THR A 121 -40.39 -13.57 16.61
N ALA A 122 -40.32 -12.59 17.53
CA ALA A 122 -40.47 -11.15 17.29
C ALA A 122 -39.39 -10.37 18.04
N ALA A 123 -39.15 -9.10 17.70
CA ALA A 123 -38.11 -8.31 18.34
C ALA A 123 -38.32 -8.21 19.86
N THR A 124 -37.30 -8.58 20.64
CA THR A 124 -37.39 -8.64 22.11
C THR A 124 -36.28 -7.81 22.73
N THR A 125 -36.64 -6.91 23.64
CA THR A 125 -35.70 -6.23 24.53
C THR A 125 -35.65 -6.98 25.86
N VAL A 126 -34.45 -7.32 26.31
CA VAL A 126 -34.21 -7.97 27.60
C VAL A 126 -33.40 -7.03 28.47
N ASN A 127 -33.94 -6.67 29.63
CA ASN A 127 -33.18 -5.96 30.66
C ASN A 127 -33.03 -6.88 31.88
N ALA A 128 -31.78 -7.27 32.17
CA ALA A 128 -31.46 -8.21 33.26
C ALA A 128 -30.91 -7.52 34.53
N ASN A 129 -30.84 -6.18 34.59
CA ASN A 129 -30.45 -5.40 35.77
C ASN A 129 -29.27 -5.98 36.59
N GLY A 130 -28.22 -6.43 35.90
CA GLY A 130 -26.98 -6.94 36.49
C GLY A 130 -26.94 -8.42 36.85
N ARG A 131 -27.81 -9.23 36.25
CA ARG A 131 -27.85 -10.68 36.41
C ARG A 131 -27.29 -11.43 35.19
N THR A 132 -26.87 -12.69 35.39
CA THR A 132 -26.45 -13.59 34.32
C THR A 132 -27.65 -13.98 33.45
N ILE A 133 -27.48 -14.01 32.12
CA ILE A 133 -28.43 -14.58 31.15
C ILE A 133 -27.73 -15.78 30.53
N ASP A 134 -28.12 -17.02 30.86
CA ASP A 134 -27.40 -18.23 30.40
C ASP A 134 -27.58 -18.56 28.91
N SER A 135 -28.75 -18.30 28.32
CA SER A 135 -29.03 -18.71 26.94
C SER A 135 -30.05 -17.82 26.24
N ILE A 136 -29.86 -17.55 24.96
CA ILE A 136 -30.81 -16.79 24.14
C ILE A 136 -31.03 -17.60 22.85
N SER A 137 -32.27 -17.98 22.54
CA SER A 137 -32.56 -18.91 21.43
C SER A 137 -33.70 -18.39 20.56
N GLY A 138 -33.48 -17.38 19.70
CA GLY A 138 -34.55 -16.81 18.87
C GLY A 138 -34.09 -16.45 17.45
N SER A 139 -35.04 -16.40 16.51
CA SER A 139 -34.78 -16.02 15.12
C SER A 139 -34.99 -14.52 14.85
N ALA A 140 -35.53 -13.78 15.82
CA ALA A 140 -35.79 -12.34 15.72
C ALA A 140 -34.65 -11.48 16.30
N PRO A 141 -34.56 -10.17 15.97
CA PRO A 141 -33.60 -9.26 16.58
C PRO A 141 -33.76 -9.18 18.10
N ILE A 142 -32.64 -9.21 18.84
CA ILE A 142 -32.64 -9.16 20.30
C ILE A 142 -31.77 -7.97 20.74
N THR A 143 -32.38 -7.06 21.48
CA THR A 143 -31.66 -5.92 22.07
C THR A 143 -31.41 -6.22 23.53
N LEU A 144 -30.14 -6.30 23.94
CA LEU A 144 -29.79 -6.32 25.35
C LEU A 144 -29.78 -4.85 25.82
N GLY A 145 -30.87 -4.46 26.47
CA GLY A 145 -31.14 -3.08 26.88
C GLY A 145 -30.17 -2.59 27.95
N THR A 146 -30.26 -1.29 28.25
CA THR A 146 -29.47 -0.62 29.29
C THR A 146 -29.58 -1.36 30.62
N LEU A 147 -28.49 -2.01 31.02
CA LEU A 147 -28.32 -2.51 32.36
C LEU A 147 -28.30 -1.29 33.29
N ILE A 148 -29.36 -1.09 34.08
CA ILE A 148 -29.38 -0.02 35.09
C ILE A 148 -28.50 -0.51 36.25
N GLY A 149 -27.18 -0.34 36.11
CA GLY A 149 -26.17 -0.70 37.10
C GLY A 149 -25.02 -1.55 36.52
N PRO A 150 -23.80 -1.49 37.11
CA PRO A 150 -22.68 -2.34 36.72
C PRO A 150 -23.04 -3.79 37.04
N GLY A 151 -23.25 -4.58 36.01
CA GLY A 151 -23.49 -6.00 36.20
C GLY A 151 -23.00 -6.80 35.02
N THR A 152 -22.71 -8.05 35.33
CA THR A 152 -21.89 -8.92 34.52
C THR A 152 -22.78 -9.98 33.90
N VAL A 153 -22.88 -10.03 32.57
CA VAL A 153 -23.46 -11.19 31.88
C VAL A 153 -22.35 -12.20 31.65
N THR A 154 -22.38 -13.30 32.38
CA THR A 154 -21.27 -14.28 32.39
C THR A 154 -21.20 -15.12 31.12
N ALA A 155 -22.33 -15.51 30.52
CA ALA A 155 -22.36 -16.28 29.28
C ALA A 155 -23.72 -16.19 28.57
N ALA A 156 -23.83 -15.42 27.48
CA ALA A 156 -24.99 -15.51 26.58
C ALA A 156 -24.62 -16.35 25.35
N ALA A 157 -25.38 -17.42 25.09
CA ALA A 157 -25.22 -18.28 23.91
C ALA A 157 -26.38 -18.11 22.94
N ILE A 158 -26.09 -17.94 21.64
CA ILE A 158 -27.12 -17.96 20.58
C ILE A 158 -27.30 -19.38 20.04
N ALA A 159 -28.54 -19.88 20.05
CA ALA A 159 -28.94 -21.11 19.39
C ALA A 159 -30.03 -20.81 18.35
N GLY A 160 -29.64 -20.59 17.09
CA GLY A 160 -30.57 -20.29 16.00
C GLY A 160 -30.00 -19.32 14.96
N ALA A 161 -30.53 -19.38 13.75
CA ALA A 161 -30.13 -18.51 12.64
C ALA A 161 -30.81 -17.13 12.73
N THR A 162 -30.10 -16.08 12.28
CA THR A 162 -30.61 -14.77 11.80
C THR A 162 -30.98 -13.66 12.79
N SER A 163 -30.35 -13.54 13.96
CA SER A 163 -30.58 -12.35 14.82
C SER A 163 -29.56 -11.22 14.59
N ASP A 164 -30.02 -9.99 14.78
CA ASP A 164 -29.18 -8.83 15.09
C ASP A 164 -29.07 -8.74 16.62
N LEU A 165 -27.88 -8.47 17.13
CA LEU A 165 -27.62 -8.27 18.56
C LEU A 165 -26.94 -6.93 18.81
N THR A 166 -27.44 -6.20 19.81
CA THR A 166 -26.79 -4.99 20.33
C THR A 166 -26.49 -5.13 21.81
N ILE A 167 -25.22 -4.95 22.19
CA ILE A 167 -24.76 -4.75 23.58
C ILE A 167 -24.69 -3.24 23.79
N THR A 168 -25.60 -2.69 24.58
CA THR A 168 -25.73 -1.24 24.78
C THR A 168 -24.64 -0.67 25.69
N ALA A 169 -24.42 0.65 25.60
CA ALA A 169 -23.49 1.37 26.45
C ALA A 169 -23.75 1.14 27.95
N GLY A 170 -22.66 1.04 28.72
CA GLY A 170 -22.71 0.74 30.16
C GLY A 170 -22.89 -0.75 30.51
N THR A 171 -23.15 -1.61 29.53
CA THR A 171 -23.29 -3.07 29.75
C THR A 171 -21.93 -3.76 29.68
N THR A 172 -21.64 -4.67 30.61
CA THR A 172 -20.46 -5.55 30.54
C THR A 172 -20.90 -7.01 30.39
N VAL A 173 -20.51 -7.63 29.28
CA VAL A 173 -20.69 -9.06 29.02
C VAL A 173 -19.32 -9.72 29.11
N THR A 174 -19.04 -10.51 30.15
CA THR A 174 -17.68 -11.08 30.30
C THR A 174 -17.31 -11.96 29.13
N THR A 175 -18.25 -12.79 28.69
CA THR A 175 -18.08 -13.67 27.54
C THR A 175 -19.40 -13.81 26.78
N PHE A 176 -19.38 -13.43 25.51
CA PHE A 176 -20.46 -13.66 24.56
C PHE A 176 -20.09 -14.84 23.67
N THR A 177 -20.84 -15.94 23.76
CA THR A 177 -20.52 -17.18 23.04
C THR A 177 -21.42 -17.36 21.81
N ILE A 178 -20.81 -17.48 20.62
CA ILE A 178 -21.53 -17.87 19.40
C ILE A 178 -21.33 -19.37 19.21
N ASN A 179 -22.41 -20.15 19.26
CA ASN A 179 -22.32 -21.60 19.09
C ASN A 179 -21.81 -21.99 17.69
N ALA A 180 -21.31 -23.24 17.58
CA ALA A 180 -20.78 -23.75 16.32
C ALA A 180 -21.81 -23.67 15.18
N ALA A 181 -21.32 -23.35 13.97
CA ALA A 181 -22.10 -23.21 12.75
C ALA A 181 -23.29 -22.21 12.84
N GLN A 182 -23.26 -21.27 13.79
CA GLN A 182 -24.27 -20.20 13.86
C GLN A 182 -23.81 -18.97 13.08
N THR A 183 -24.76 -18.27 12.46
CA THR A 183 -24.53 -17.00 11.77
C THR A 183 -25.30 -15.89 12.46
N LEU A 184 -24.55 -14.88 12.94
CA LEU A 184 -25.08 -13.63 13.44
C LEU A 184 -25.02 -12.58 12.33
N THR A 185 -26.16 -12.01 11.96
CA THR A 185 -26.23 -11.05 10.84
C THR A 185 -25.52 -9.75 11.22
N LYS A 186 -25.80 -9.24 12.41
CA LYS A 186 -25.19 -8.02 12.93
C LYS A 186 -24.89 -8.13 14.42
N LEU A 187 -23.68 -7.77 14.81
CA LEU A 187 -23.28 -7.58 16.19
C LEU A 187 -22.86 -6.12 16.39
N THR A 188 -23.58 -5.40 17.25
CA THR A 188 -23.20 -4.04 17.68
C THR A 188 -22.77 -4.08 19.14
N ILE A 189 -21.55 -3.63 19.42
CA ILE A 189 -20.96 -3.60 20.78
C ILE A 189 -20.73 -2.15 21.16
N ASP A 190 -21.62 -1.56 21.94
CA ASP A 190 -21.43 -0.25 22.55
C ASP A 190 -21.13 -0.35 24.06
N GLY A 191 -21.16 -1.56 24.63
CA GLY A 191 -20.67 -1.89 25.97
C GLY A 191 -19.29 -2.57 25.95
N THR A 192 -18.94 -3.33 27.00
CA THR A 192 -17.71 -4.13 27.05
C THR A 192 -18.02 -5.60 26.85
N THR A 193 -17.31 -6.30 25.97
CA THR A 193 -17.45 -7.76 25.82
C THR A 193 -16.19 -8.50 25.41
N THR A 194 -16.14 -9.82 25.65
CA THR A 194 -15.20 -10.77 25.02
C THR A 194 -16.00 -11.74 24.16
N ILE A 195 -15.62 -11.96 22.91
CA ILE A 195 -16.31 -12.95 22.04
C ILE A 195 -15.62 -14.31 22.16
N ALA A 196 -16.40 -15.33 22.49
CA ALA A 196 -16.06 -16.72 22.30
C ALA A 196 -16.89 -17.30 21.14
N SER A 197 -16.32 -18.22 20.39
CA SER A 197 -17.00 -18.86 19.27
C SER A 197 -16.76 -20.36 19.23
N GLY A 198 -17.79 -21.11 18.81
CA GLY A 198 -17.66 -22.47 18.36
C GLY A 198 -17.14 -22.53 16.91
N ALA A 199 -16.79 -23.73 16.45
CA ALA A 199 -16.28 -23.93 15.10
C ALA A 199 -17.27 -23.42 14.03
N ASN A 200 -16.76 -22.71 13.02
CA ASN A 200 -17.52 -22.18 11.89
C ASN A 200 -18.65 -21.19 12.28
N ALA A 201 -18.54 -20.56 13.45
CA ALA A 201 -19.37 -19.40 13.76
C ALA A 201 -19.09 -18.26 12.77
N VAL A 202 -20.11 -17.50 12.41
CA VAL A 202 -20.02 -16.37 11.47
C VAL A 202 -20.66 -15.13 12.09
N ILE A 203 -19.97 -14.00 12.02
CA ILE A 203 -20.55 -12.66 12.20
C ILE A 203 -20.50 -11.97 10.84
N THR A 204 -21.66 -11.67 10.27
CA THR A 204 -21.70 -11.02 8.95
C THR A 204 -21.26 -9.56 9.06
N THR A 205 -21.75 -8.82 10.07
CA THR A 205 -21.33 -7.44 10.33
C THR A 205 -21.04 -7.21 11.80
N LEU A 206 -19.83 -6.74 12.11
CA LEU A 206 -19.40 -6.30 13.43
C LEU A 206 -19.24 -4.79 13.45
N THR A 207 -19.90 -4.14 14.41
CA THR A 207 -19.70 -2.73 14.75
C THR A 207 -19.40 -2.61 16.24
N VAL A 208 -18.37 -1.87 16.60
CA VAL A 208 -18.02 -1.51 17.99
C VAL A 208 -18.27 -0.02 18.15
N GLY A 209 -19.35 0.34 18.83
CA GLY A 209 -19.81 1.71 19.03
C GLY A 209 -18.82 2.58 19.80
N SER A 210 -19.15 3.86 19.94
CA SER A 210 -18.30 4.88 20.57
C SER A 210 -17.90 4.54 22.00
N PHE A 211 -18.75 3.85 22.77
CA PHE A 211 -18.43 3.37 24.13
C PHE A 211 -18.00 1.90 24.16
N GLY A 212 -18.12 1.22 23.01
CA GLY A 212 -17.80 -0.17 22.82
C GLY A 212 -16.34 -0.51 23.11
N THR A 213 -16.12 -1.59 23.85
CA THR A 213 -14.82 -2.24 24.05
C THR A 213 -14.97 -3.73 23.74
N LEU A 214 -14.19 -4.21 22.77
CA LEU A 214 -14.05 -5.64 22.49
C LEU A 214 -12.71 -6.12 23.03
N ASN A 215 -12.74 -6.92 24.07
CA ASN A 215 -11.56 -7.61 24.58
C ASN A 215 -11.05 -8.60 23.53
N PRO A 216 -9.74 -8.93 23.55
CA PRO A 216 -9.16 -9.89 22.62
C PRO A 216 -9.96 -11.18 22.54
N LEU A 217 -10.22 -11.66 21.32
CA LEU A 217 -10.87 -12.93 21.12
C LEU A 217 -9.98 -14.06 21.67
N THR A 218 -10.49 -14.79 22.66
CA THR A 218 -9.76 -15.86 23.36
C THR A 218 -9.98 -17.25 22.76
N THR A 219 -10.77 -17.36 21.69
CA THR A 219 -11.13 -18.67 21.13
C THR A 219 -10.15 -19.15 20.07
N ALA A 220 -9.59 -20.34 20.32
CA ALA A 220 -8.97 -21.18 19.29
C ALA A 220 -10.09 -21.75 18.40
N GLY A 221 -10.55 -21.00 17.39
CA GLY A 221 -11.65 -21.45 16.54
C GLY A 221 -11.96 -20.53 15.36
N ASN A 222 -12.44 -21.13 14.26
CA ASN A 222 -12.76 -20.53 12.96
C ASN A 222 -13.92 -19.51 12.99
N LEU A 223 -13.87 -18.47 13.83
CA LEU A 223 -14.85 -17.37 13.76
C LEU A 223 -14.63 -16.59 12.46
N THR A 224 -15.59 -16.62 11.54
CA THR A 224 -15.53 -15.77 10.35
C THR A 224 -16.23 -14.45 10.66
N ILE A 225 -15.53 -13.32 10.50
CA ILE A 225 -16.16 -12.01 10.48
C ILE A 225 -16.15 -11.51 9.04
N THR A 226 -17.30 -11.41 8.39
CA THR A 226 -17.36 -11.00 6.98
C THR A 226 -17.05 -9.50 6.86
N ASN A 227 -17.74 -8.66 7.65
CA ASN A 227 -17.61 -7.21 7.61
C ASN A 227 -17.32 -6.64 9.00
N ILE A 228 -16.35 -5.74 9.09
CA ILE A 228 -16.19 -4.81 10.21
C ILE A 228 -16.54 -3.43 9.69
N ASP A 229 -17.60 -2.82 10.22
CA ASP A 229 -18.05 -1.49 9.81
C ASP A 229 -18.00 -0.51 10.98
N GLN A 230 -17.06 0.43 10.87
CA GLN A 230 -16.80 1.53 11.79
C GLN A 230 -17.00 2.90 11.10
N SER A 231 -17.63 2.91 9.92
CA SER A 231 -17.76 4.12 9.10
C SER A 231 -18.57 5.24 9.75
N ALA A 232 -19.44 4.92 10.70
CA ALA A 232 -20.23 5.88 11.47
C ALA A 232 -19.64 6.23 12.85
N ILE A 233 -18.50 5.62 13.24
CA ILE A 233 -17.93 5.77 14.58
C ILE A 233 -16.75 6.73 14.52
N ALA A 234 -16.98 7.97 14.96
CA ALA A 234 -15.95 9.00 14.97
C ALA A 234 -14.89 8.85 16.09
N ALA A 235 -14.95 7.81 16.91
CA ALA A 235 -13.91 7.54 17.92
C ALA A 235 -12.77 6.70 17.31
N ILE A 236 -11.53 6.91 17.77
CA ILE A 236 -10.45 5.95 17.53
C ILE A 236 -10.84 4.64 18.22
N LYS A 237 -10.79 3.54 17.47
CA LYS A 237 -11.19 2.23 17.99
C LYS A 237 -10.11 1.20 17.74
N THR A 238 -9.91 0.34 18.72
CA THR A 238 -9.08 -0.85 18.59
C THR A 238 -9.97 -2.07 18.66
N ILE A 239 -9.86 -2.95 17.66
CA ILE A 239 -10.51 -4.25 17.62
C ILE A 239 -9.41 -5.30 17.60
N ALA A 240 -9.25 -6.00 18.73
CA ALA A 240 -8.32 -7.11 18.85
C ALA A 240 -8.99 -8.38 18.31
N LEU A 241 -8.58 -8.80 17.10
CA LEU A 241 -9.06 -10.01 16.43
C LEU A 241 -8.43 -11.28 17.01
N GLY A 242 -7.44 -11.17 17.91
CA GLY A 242 -6.83 -12.30 18.60
C GLY A 242 -6.17 -13.29 17.64
N ASP A 243 -6.40 -14.58 17.85
CA ASP A 243 -5.84 -15.70 17.06
C ASP A 243 -6.75 -16.14 15.90
N MET A 244 -7.58 -15.25 15.36
CA MET A 244 -8.41 -15.54 14.19
C MET A 244 -7.57 -16.00 12.99
N THR A 245 -7.86 -17.18 12.47
CA THR A 245 -7.21 -17.77 11.28
C THR A 245 -7.99 -17.53 9.99
N THR A 246 -9.28 -17.22 10.12
CA THR A 246 -10.25 -16.98 9.04
C THR A 246 -10.19 -15.55 8.54
N ALA A 247 -10.50 -15.35 7.26
CA ALA A 247 -10.44 -14.04 6.62
C ALA A 247 -11.50 -13.07 7.14
N VAL A 248 -11.16 -11.77 7.15
CA VAL A 248 -12.12 -10.67 7.25
C VAL A 248 -12.25 -10.04 5.86
N SER A 249 -13.38 -10.28 5.21
CA SER A 249 -13.58 -9.95 3.80
C SER A 249 -13.81 -8.46 3.51
N SER A 250 -14.17 -7.66 4.52
CA SER A 250 -14.31 -6.21 4.35
C SER A 250 -14.15 -5.49 5.69
N VAL A 251 -13.26 -4.51 5.71
CA VAL A 251 -13.07 -3.57 6.83
C VAL A 251 -13.33 -2.16 6.34
N ARG A 252 -14.24 -1.45 7.00
CA ARG A 252 -14.56 -0.05 6.73
C ARG A 252 -14.27 0.79 7.97
N GLY A 253 -13.19 1.56 7.95
CA GLY A 253 -12.86 2.54 8.98
C GLY A 253 -13.68 3.82 8.85
N HIS A 254 -13.54 4.71 9.83
CA HIS A 254 -14.06 6.08 9.74
C HIS A 254 -13.16 6.93 8.82
N SER A 255 -13.71 7.98 8.21
CA SER A 255 -12.93 8.84 7.29
C SER A 255 -11.83 9.63 7.99
N ALA A 256 -12.09 10.10 9.21
CA ALA A 256 -11.19 10.96 9.97
C ALA A 256 -10.34 10.24 11.03
N ASN A 257 -10.82 9.10 11.55
CA ASN A 257 -10.22 8.44 12.72
C ASN A 257 -9.85 7.01 12.38
N ALA A 258 -8.68 6.58 12.84
CA ALA A 258 -8.17 5.25 12.56
C ALA A 258 -8.97 4.18 13.33
N LEU A 259 -9.37 3.14 12.61
CA LEU A 259 -9.70 1.84 13.17
C LEU A 259 -8.41 1.01 13.26
N THR A 260 -7.89 0.78 14.46
CA THR A 260 -6.76 -0.11 14.70
C THR A 260 -7.24 -1.56 14.82
N LEU A 261 -6.65 -2.45 14.02
CA LEU A 261 -6.83 -3.89 14.10
C LEU A 261 -5.54 -4.55 14.61
N THR A 262 -5.69 -5.53 15.49
CA THR A 262 -4.56 -6.33 15.99
C THR A 262 -4.88 -7.82 15.97
N THR A 263 -3.86 -8.64 15.69
CA THR A 263 -3.93 -10.12 15.72
C THR A 263 -2.70 -10.65 16.44
N THR A 264 -2.80 -11.75 17.18
CA THR A 264 -1.68 -12.28 17.98
C THR A 264 -0.86 -13.33 17.24
N THR A 265 -1.47 -14.40 16.73
CA THR A 265 -0.76 -15.47 16.00
C THR A 265 -1.41 -15.89 14.68
N GLY A 266 -2.68 -15.53 14.47
CA GLY A 266 -3.40 -15.83 13.24
C GLY A 266 -2.89 -15.00 12.06
N THR A 267 -2.92 -15.57 10.85
CA THR A 267 -2.64 -14.87 9.59
C THR A 267 -3.93 -14.63 8.79
N PRO A 268 -4.93 -13.90 9.34
CA PRO A 268 -6.16 -13.68 8.59
C PRO A 268 -5.84 -12.90 7.32
N THR A 269 -6.55 -13.21 6.25
CA THR A 269 -6.62 -12.31 5.11
C THR A 269 -7.54 -11.16 5.49
N LEU A 270 -7.02 -9.94 5.57
CA LEU A 270 -7.82 -8.74 5.86
C LEU A 270 -8.00 -7.94 4.57
N THR A 271 -9.23 -7.60 4.21
CA THR A 271 -9.52 -6.75 3.05
C THR A 271 -10.08 -5.40 3.50
N ILE A 272 -9.34 -4.33 3.29
CA ILE A 272 -9.75 -2.96 3.65
C ILE A 272 -10.51 -2.33 2.48
N ALA A 273 -11.72 -1.86 2.74
CA ALA A 273 -12.64 -1.35 1.71
C ALA A 273 -12.86 0.17 1.75
N ALA A 274 -12.72 0.81 2.93
CA ALA A 274 -12.93 2.25 3.08
C ALA A 274 -12.31 2.80 4.37
N GLY A 275 -12.12 4.13 4.41
CA GLY A 275 -11.78 4.87 5.62
C GLY A 275 -10.32 4.73 6.04
N THR A 276 -10.02 5.14 7.28
CA THR A 276 -8.68 5.05 7.85
C THR A 276 -8.57 3.80 8.72
N VAL A 277 -7.68 2.88 8.37
CA VAL A 277 -7.47 1.61 9.08
C VAL A 277 -5.99 1.42 9.38
N ASP A 278 -5.69 1.13 10.63
CA ASP A 278 -4.36 0.81 11.12
C ASP A 278 -4.24 -0.70 11.35
N VAL A 279 -3.29 -1.31 10.64
CA VAL A 279 -3.02 -2.74 10.62
C VAL A 279 -1.60 -3.07 11.09
N GLN A 280 -0.94 -2.15 11.81
CA GLN A 280 0.41 -2.36 12.34
C GLN A 280 0.50 -3.60 13.25
N GLY A 281 -0.57 -3.90 13.99
CA GLY A 281 -0.66 -5.04 14.88
C GLY A 281 -1.18 -6.31 14.22
N CYS A 282 -1.44 -6.30 12.91
CA CYS A 282 -1.95 -7.48 12.20
C CYS A 282 -0.81 -8.34 11.65
N ALA A 283 -1.00 -9.64 11.67
CA ALA A 283 -0.20 -10.65 10.99
C ALA A 283 -0.97 -11.19 9.77
N GLY A 284 -0.26 -11.79 8.81
CA GLY A 284 -0.86 -12.39 7.63
C GLY A 284 -0.86 -11.52 6.37
N THR A 285 -1.73 -11.89 5.42
CA THR A 285 -1.83 -11.24 4.10
C THR A 285 -2.82 -10.08 4.18
N LEU A 286 -2.35 -8.87 3.89
CA LEU A 286 -3.16 -7.67 3.93
C LEU A 286 -3.52 -7.24 2.49
N ASN A 287 -4.82 -7.12 2.24
CA ASN A 287 -5.38 -6.68 0.97
C ASN A 287 -6.13 -5.37 1.15
N VAL A 288 -6.12 -4.54 0.11
CA VAL A 288 -6.89 -3.31 0.00
C VAL A 288 -7.72 -3.40 -1.27
N ALA A 289 -9.05 -3.40 -1.12
CA ALA A 289 -10.03 -3.40 -2.19
C ALA A 289 -10.98 -2.22 -1.98
N ALA A 290 -10.45 -1.02 -2.18
CA ALA A 290 -11.08 0.23 -1.80
C ALA A 290 -12.29 0.55 -2.70
N THR A 291 -13.46 0.70 -2.09
CA THR A 291 -14.68 1.22 -2.76
C THR A 291 -14.89 2.72 -2.52
N ALA A 292 -14.10 3.31 -1.62
CA ALA A 292 -14.09 4.73 -1.29
C ALA A 292 -12.68 5.17 -0.86
N SER A 293 -12.47 6.46 -0.63
CA SER A 293 -11.20 6.99 -0.14
C SER A 293 -10.73 6.22 1.10
N THR A 294 -9.51 5.70 1.04
CA THR A 294 -8.97 4.77 2.03
C THR A 294 -7.56 5.20 2.44
N THR A 295 -7.26 5.13 3.72
CA THR A 295 -5.91 5.32 4.26
C THR A 295 -5.54 4.08 5.06
N VAL A 296 -4.41 3.46 4.74
CA VAL A 296 -3.93 2.26 5.41
C VAL A 296 -2.61 2.57 6.11
N LEU A 297 -2.62 2.46 7.44
CA LEU A 297 -1.41 2.52 8.26
C LEU A 297 -0.89 1.09 8.40
N ALA A 298 0.20 0.81 7.70
CA ALA A 298 0.77 -0.54 7.60
C ALA A 298 2.28 -0.55 7.87
N PRO A 299 2.79 0.13 8.92
CA PRO A 299 4.22 0.21 9.19
C PRO A 299 4.84 -1.19 9.32
N GLY A 300 5.84 -1.48 8.49
CA GLY A 300 6.55 -2.75 8.48
C GLY A 300 5.75 -3.94 7.93
N LYS A 301 4.65 -3.70 7.20
CA LYS A 301 3.78 -4.77 6.66
C LYS A 301 3.80 -4.84 5.14
N ASP A 302 3.47 -6.03 4.64
CA ASP A 302 3.29 -6.27 3.21
C ASP A 302 1.82 -6.17 2.83
N LEU A 303 1.51 -5.26 1.89
CA LEU A 303 0.22 -5.16 1.24
C LEU A 303 0.27 -5.99 -0.05
N ALA A 304 -0.27 -7.20 0.01
CA ALA A 304 -0.16 -8.19 -1.06
C ALA A 304 -0.95 -7.79 -2.31
N SER A 305 -2.05 -7.03 -2.13
CA SER A 305 -2.90 -6.56 -3.21
C SER A 305 -3.54 -5.24 -2.83
N VAL A 306 -3.39 -4.22 -3.67
CA VAL A 306 -4.02 -2.91 -3.52
C VAL A 306 -4.77 -2.60 -4.81
N SER A 307 -6.05 -2.26 -4.68
CA SER A 307 -6.96 -2.01 -5.79
C SER A 307 -8.13 -1.13 -5.36
N GLY A 308 -8.73 -0.42 -6.31
CA GLY A 308 -9.91 0.41 -6.09
C GLY A 308 -9.82 1.74 -6.85
N PRO A 309 -10.76 2.08 -7.74
CA PRO A 309 -10.71 3.27 -8.59
C PRO A 309 -11.02 4.55 -7.80
N THR A 310 -10.19 4.83 -6.80
CA THR A 310 -10.36 5.91 -5.83
C THR A 310 -8.99 6.35 -5.31
N THR A 311 -8.99 7.18 -4.27
CA THR A 311 -7.79 7.57 -3.55
C THR A 311 -7.46 6.54 -2.48
N ILE A 312 -6.25 5.99 -2.54
CA ILE A 312 -5.69 5.08 -1.55
C ILE A 312 -4.39 5.69 -1.03
N ASN A 313 -4.30 5.93 0.27
CA ASN A 313 -3.07 6.37 0.93
C ASN A 313 -2.45 5.20 1.69
N ILE A 314 -1.15 4.97 1.51
CA ILE A 314 -0.37 3.96 2.22
C ILE A 314 0.64 4.65 3.12
N GLN A 315 0.76 4.18 4.36
CA GLN A 315 1.73 4.67 5.35
C GLN A 315 2.59 3.53 5.88
N GLY A 316 3.89 3.55 5.56
CA GLY A 316 4.93 2.76 6.23
C GLY A 316 5.07 1.30 5.77
N ALA A 317 4.37 0.89 4.70
CA ALA A 317 4.43 -0.49 4.21
C ALA A 317 5.86 -0.92 3.84
N THR A 318 6.21 -2.18 4.10
CA THR A 318 7.47 -2.76 3.58
C THR A 318 7.36 -3.05 2.10
N ASN A 319 6.32 -3.78 1.71
CA ASN A 319 5.95 -4.00 0.31
C ASN A 319 4.51 -3.56 0.05
N ALA A 320 4.23 -3.06 -1.15
CA ALA A 320 2.86 -2.89 -1.64
C ALA A 320 2.77 -3.28 -3.11
N THR A 321 1.77 -4.08 -3.47
CA THR A 321 1.53 -4.50 -4.86
C THR A 321 0.18 -4.00 -5.34
N ILE A 322 0.18 -3.13 -6.35
CA ILE A 322 -1.03 -2.61 -6.99
C ILE A 322 -1.47 -3.61 -8.07
N THR A 323 -2.63 -4.24 -7.87
CA THR A 323 -3.14 -5.34 -8.71
C THR A 323 -4.41 -4.98 -9.47
N GLY A 324 -5.09 -3.90 -9.07
CA GLY A 324 -6.24 -3.33 -9.77
C GLY A 324 -6.07 -1.83 -9.95
N ALA A 325 -6.92 -1.22 -10.79
CA ALA A 325 -6.84 0.20 -11.08
C ALA A 325 -6.96 1.07 -9.82
N VAL A 326 -6.16 2.13 -9.75
CA VAL A 326 -6.18 3.14 -8.67
C VAL A 326 -6.13 4.54 -9.27
N THR A 327 -7.04 5.42 -8.85
CA THR A 327 -7.04 6.81 -9.35
C THR A 327 -5.90 7.61 -8.71
N THR A 328 -5.78 7.60 -7.38
CA THR A 328 -4.67 8.27 -6.70
C THR A 328 -4.07 7.35 -5.66
N LEU A 329 -2.80 7.02 -5.81
CA LEU A 329 -2.00 6.33 -4.80
C LEU A 329 -1.14 7.36 -4.06
N GLY A 330 -1.52 7.70 -2.83
CA GLY A 330 -0.69 8.51 -1.95
C GLY A 330 0.28 7.65 -1.16
N VAL A 331 1.58 7.95 -1.22
CA VAL A 331 2.59 7.35 -0.33
C VAL A 331 2.95 8.41 0.71
N THR A 332 2.35 8.28 1.88
CA THR A 332 2.38 9.27 2.97
C THR A 332 3.44 8.97 4.04
N ASP A 333 3.93 7.73 4.08
CA ASP A 333 5.13 7.33 4.82
C ASP A 333 5.87 6.26 3.98
N GLY A 334 7.17 6.10 4.20
CA GLY A 334 8.09 5.39 3.32
C GLY A 334 7.65 3.96 2.98
N ILE A 335 7.95 3.54 1.74
CA ILE A 335 7.91 2.13 1.36
C ILE A 335 9.32 1.57 1.40
N THR A 336 9.60 0.75 2.42
CA THR A 336 10.97 0.41 2.81
C THR A 336 11.62 -0.68 1.97
N SER A 337 10.85 -1.43 1.18
CA SER A 337 11.39 -2.40 0.22
C SER A 337 10.91 -2.11 -1.20
N LYS A 338 9.61 -2.31 -1.49
CA LYS A 338 9.12 -2.28 -2.87
C LYS A 338 7.66 -1.86 -3.02
N LEU A 339 7.42 -0.92 -3.93
CA LEU A 339 6.11 -0.62 -4.51
C LEU A 339 6.05 -1.20 -5.93
N ALA A 340 5.27 -2.26 -6.13
CA ALA A 340 5.05 -2.88 -7.43
C ALA A 340 3.71 -2.42 -8.03
N VAL A 341 3.73 -1.90 -9.25
CA VAL A 341 2.56 -1.38 -9.96
C VAL A 341 2.25 -2.29 -11.14
N ASN A 342 1.34 -3.25 -10.94
CA ASN A 342 0.95 -4.25 -11.95
C ASN A 342 -0.41 -3.93 -12.61
N ALA A 343 -1.05 -2.84 -12.20
CA ALA A 343 -2.27 -2.31 -12.79
C ALA A 343 -2.18 -0.80 -12.94
N SER A 344 -3.03 -0.21 -13.79
CA SER A 344 -2.97 1.21 -14.12
C SER A 344 -3.19 2.10 -12.90
N VAL A 345 -2.36 3.12 -12.74
CA VAL A 345 -2.53 4.15 -11.71
C VAL A 345 -2.56 5.52 -12.36
N ASP A 346 -3.60 6.34 -12.11
CA ASP A 346 -3.64 7.67 -12.73
C ASP A 346 -2.62 8.60 -12.08
N THR A 347 -2.53 8.62 -10.75
CA THR A 347 -1.55 9.44 -10.03
C THR A 347 -0.87 8.66 -8.91
N ILE A 348 0.46 8.59 -8.92
CA ILE A 348 1.25 8.25 -7.73
C ILE A 348 1.79 9.56 -7.15
N ASN A 349 1.46 9.82 -5.88
CA ASN A 349 1.90 11.01 -5.16
C ASN A 349 2.78 10.62 -3.97
N ILE A 350 4.07 10.93 -4.04
CA ILE A 350 5.02 10.72 -2.94
C ILE A 350 5.06 11.98 -2.07
N LYS A 351 4.75 11.85 -0.78
CA LYS A 351 4.74 12.99 0.16
C LYS A 351 6.15 13.48 0.49
N ASP A 352 6.20 14.61 1.19
CA ASP A 352 7.43 15.21 1.69
C ASP A 352 8.19 14.27 2.63
N ASN A 353 9.51 14.24 2.49
CA ASN A 353 10.42 13.38 3.27
C ASN A 353 10.10 11.87 3.19
N VAL A 354 9.32 11.44 2.21
CA VAL A 354 8.98 10.04 1.98
C VAL A 354 9.95 9.43 0.97
N THR A 355 10.47 8.25 1.30
CA THR A 355 11.29 7.45 0.40
C THR A 355 10.55 6.18 -0.01
N VAL A 356 10.49 5.91 -1.31
CA VAL A 356 10.15 4.60 -1.89
C VAL A 356 11.46 3.95 -2.33
N VAL A 357 11.84 2.84 -1.70
CA VAL A 357 13.15 2.21 -1.98
C VAL A 357 13.20 1.65 -3.40
N ALA A 358 12.19 0.88 -3.81
CA ALA A 358 12.05 0.42 -5.19
C ALA A 358 10.64 0.68 -5.70
N LEU A 359 10.53 1.37 -6.83
CA LEU A 359 9.30 1.50 -7.61
C LEU A 359 9.42 0.64 -8.87
N GLU A 360 8.65 -0.44 -8.95
CA GLU A 360 8.59 -1.31 -10.13
C GLU A 360 7.29 -1.03 -10.90
N LEU A 361 7.40 -0.64 -12.17
CA LEU A 361 6.25 -0.38 -13.02
C LEU A 361 6.09 -1.50 -14.04
N ASP A 362 5.02 -2.28 -13.95
CA ASP A 362 4.56 -3.22 -14.99
C ASP A 362 3.19 -2.83 -15.57
N ALA A 363 2.74 -1.63 -15.28
CA ALA A 363 1.57 -1.02 -15.87
C ALA A 363 1.81 0.48 -16.04
N ALA A 364 0.90 1.13 -16.76
CA ALA A 364 0.97 2.56 -16.99
C ALA A 364 0.69 3.34 -15.70
N VAL A 365 1.55 4.30 -15.42
CA VAL A 365 1.29 5.39 -14.46
C VAL A 365 1.06 6.66 -15.28
N ASN A 366 -0.09 7.30 -15.14
CA ASN A 366 -0.34 8.52 -15.93
C ASN A 366 0.49 9.69 -15.40
N THR A 367 0.51 9.91 -14.08
CA THR A 367 1.27 10.98 -13.42
C THR A 367 2.04 10.44 -12.21
N LEU A 368 3.34 10.68 -12.19
CA LEU A 368 4.18 10.52 -10.99
C LEU A 368 4.54 11.90 -10.45
N THR A 369 4.17 12.19 -9.21
CA THR A 369 4.37 13.51 -8.59
C THR A 369 4.92 13.38 -7.17
N ALA A 370 5.51 14.47 -6.70
CA ALA A 370 5.91 14.67 -5.32
C ALA A 370 5.27 15.95 -4.79
N SER A 371 4.58 15.86 -3.65
CA SER A 371 3.89 17.02 -3.06
C SER A 371 4.70 17.78 -2.01
N GLY A 372 6.02 17.57 -1.92
CA GLY A 372 6.87 18.37 -1.05
C GLY A 372 8.37 18.07 -1.18
N ALA A 373 9.16 18.63 -0.25
CA ALA A 373 10.61 18.51 -0.29
C ALA A 373 11.10 17.10 0.08
N ALA A 374 12.27 16.71 -0.42
CA ALA A 374 12.96 15.47 -0.10
C ALA A 374 12.16 14.17 -0.35
N ALA A 375 11.10 14.21 -1.16
CA ALA A 375 10.50 13.00 -1.71
C ALA A 375 11.54 12.26 -2.57
N ALA A 376 11.66 10.94 -2.40
CA ALA A 376 12.69 10.16 -3.07
C ALA A 376 12.18 8.79 -3.56
N ILE A 377 12.73 8.37 -4.69
CA ILE A 377 12.68 7.01 -5.20
C ILE A 377 14.12 6.55 -5.36
N THR A 378 14.56 5.54 -4.61
CA THR A 378 15.95 5.07 -4.73
C THR A 378 16.16 4.34 -6.05
N THR A 379 15.23 3.48 -6.46
CA THR A 379 15.30 2.77 -7.74
C THR A 379 13.95 2.77 -8.44
N LEU A 380 13.91 3.34 -9.65
CA LEU A 380 12.79 3.20 -10.58
C LEU A 380 13.12 2.09 -11.58
N THR A 381 12.33 1.03 -11.60
CA THR A 381 12.46 -0.08 -12.55
C THR A 381 11.25 -0.11 -13.48
N LEU A 382 11.50 -0.08 -14.79
CA LEU A 382 10.47 -0.29 -15.79
C LEU A 382 10.44 -1.76 -16.22
N LYS A 383 9.27 -2.38 -16.17
CA LYS A 383 9.00 -3.70 -16.74
C LYS A 383 8.35 -3.59 -18.13
N THR A 384 7.92 -4.71 -18.68
CA THR A 384 7.44 -4.84 -20.07
C THR A 384 6.36 -3.84 -20.40
N SER A 385 5.36 -3.71 -19.52
CA SER A 385 4.20 -2.85 -19.74
C SER A 385 4.29 -1.52 -18.96
N GLY A 386 5.32 -1.35 -18.14
CA GLY A 386 5.57 -0.12 -17.39
C GLY A 386 5.77 1.10 -18.28
N SER A 387 5.14 2.21 -17.91
CA SER A 387 5.34 3.52 -18.53
C SER A 387 4.93 4.64 -17.57
N ILE A 388 5.45 5.85 -17.82
CA ILE A 388 4.99 7.08 -17.18
C ILE A 388 4.56 8.02 -18.31
N ALA A 389 3.26 8.33 -18.38
CA ALA A 389 2.71 9.04 -19.54
C ALA A 389 3.04 10.54 -19.53
N ASN A 390 2.81 11.20 -18.40
CA ASN A 390 3.07 12.62 -18.24
C ASN A 390 4.45 12.87 -17.67
N ALA A 391 5.04 14.01 -18.04
CA ALA A 391 6.21 14.54 -17.36
C ALA A 391 5.95 14.58 -15.86
N LEU A 392 6.97 14.17 -15.09
CA LEU A 392 6.94 14.25 -13.63
C LEU A 392 6.55 15.67 -13.20
N ALA A 393 5.33 15.80 -12.68
CA ALA A 393 4.74 17.07 -12.28
C ALA A 393 5.27 17.41 -10.89
N THR A 394 6.49 17.95 -10.83
CA THR A 394 7.16 18.25 -9.57
C THR A 394 6.95 19.72 -9.20
N ALA A 395 5.96 19.99 -8.34
CA ALA A 395 5.98 21.21 -7.53
C ALA A 395 7.08 21.12 -6.43
N GLY A 396 7.58 19.91 -6.11
CA GLY A 396 8.66 19.65 -5.16
C GLY A 396 9.78 18.75 -5.71
N ASN A 397 10.98 18.88 -5.16
CA ASN A 397 12.22 18.19 -5.57
C ASN A 397 12.15 16.65 -5.41
N LEU A 398 11.47 15.94 -6.32
CA LEU A 398 11.56 14.48 -6.37
C LEU A 398 12.99 14.05 -6.74
N THR A 399 13.57 13.17 -5.93
CA THR A 399 14.87 12.56 -6.22
C THR A 399 14.68 11.16 -6.75
N ILE A 400 15.32 10.84 -7.89
CA ILE A 400 15.41 9.47 -8.40
C ILE A 400 16.90 9.11 -8.44
N THR A 401 17.34 8.14 -7.64
CA THR A 401 18.77 7.79 -7.60
C THR A 401 19.15 6.87 -8.76
N ASN A 402 18.37 5.81 -9.01
CA ASN A 402 18.64 4.84 -10.07
C ASN A 402 17.43 4.67 -10.99
N ILE A 403 17.71 4.48 -12.29
CA ILE A 403 16.72 4.09 -13.30
C ILE A 403 17.22 2.80 -13.97
N ASP A 404 16.38 1.77 -13.97
CA ASP A 404 16.70 0.46 -14.54
C ASP A 404 15.63 -0.01 -15.54
N GLN A 405 16.06 -0.28 -16.77
CA GLN A 405 15.28 -0.85 -17.86
C GLN A 405 16.02 -2.06 -18.48
N SER A 406 17.05 -2.57 -17.79
CA SER A 406 17.99 -3.55 -18.34
C SER A 406 17.37 -4.91 -18.70
N ALA A 407 16.21 -5.25 -18.12
CA ALA A 407 15.54 -6.52 -18.34
C ALA A 407 14.52 -6.51 -19.52
N ILE A 408 14.23 -5.35 -20.13
CA ILE A 408 13.05 -5.20 -20.99
C ILE A 408 13.38 -4.98 -22.46
N ALA A 409 12.82 -5.85 -23.31
CA ALA A 409 13.07 -5.89 -24.74
C ALA A 409 12.15 -4.95 -25.55
N SER A 410 11.96 -3.70 -25.11
CA SER A 410 11.19 -2.69 -25.87
C SER A 410 11.73 -1.30 -25.62
N ASP A 411 11.66 -0.43 -26.62
CA ASP A 411 11.98 0.99 -26.43
C ASP A 411 11.06 1.63 -25.39
N LYS A 412 11.63 2.47 -24.54
CA LYS A 412 10.89 3.16 -23.47
C LYS A 412 11.28 4.62 -23.40
N THR A 413 10.29 5.45 -23.10
CA THR A 413 10.50 6.87 -22.81
C THR A 413 10.12 7.15 -21.37
N ILE A 414 11.00 7.83 -20.63
CA ILE A 414 10.71 8.38 -19.30
C ILE A 414 10.82 9.90 -19.37
N GLN A 415 9.72 10.57 -19.04
CA GLN A 415 9.69 12.03 -18.92
C GLN A 415 10.01 12.44 -17.47
N LEU A 416 11.29 12.66 -17.17
CA LEU A 416 11.79 13.10 -15.86
C LEU A 416 11.33 14.51 -15.46
N GLY A 417 10.70 15.27 -16.36
CA GLY A 417 10.14 16.58 -16.05
C GLY A 417 11.19 17.55 -15.50
N ASN A 418 10.85 18.27 -14.42
CA ASN A 418 11.71 19.28 -13.82
C ASN A 418 12.64 18.75 -12.71
N ILE A 419 13.06 17.47 -12.76
CA ILE A 419 14.04 16.94 -11.81
C ILE A 419 15.35 17.74 -11.90
N THR A 420 15.84 18.22 -10.75
CA THR A 420 17.10 18.94 -10.59
C THR A 420 18.18 18.13 -9.87
N THR A 421 17.80 17.01 -9.27
CA THR A 421 18.68 16.16 -8.48
C THR A 421 19.46 15.16 -9.35
N ALA A 422 20.48 14.52 -8.76
CA ALA A 422 21.33 13.60 -9.48
C ALA A 422 20.67 12.21 -9.61
N VAL A 423 20.67 11.66 -10.84
CA VAL A 423 20.44 10.24 -11.11
C VAL A 423 21.82 9.59 -11.27
N SER A 424 22.25 8.87 -10.24
CA SER A 424 23.60 8.31 -10.14
C SER A 424 23.82 7.08 -11.03
N SER A 425 22.76 6.39 -11.45
CA SER A 425 22.89 5.26 -12.37
C SER A 425 21.66 5.10 -13.24
N VAL A 426 21.85 5.23 -14.55
CA VAL A 426 20.89 4.84 -15.60
C VAL A 426 21.37 3.56 -16.27
N ARG A 427 20.52 2.53 -16.31
CA ARG A 427 20.79 1.23 -16.95
C ARG A 427 19.74 0.95 -18.03
N GLY A 428 20.12 1.16 -19.29
CA GLY A 428 19.28 0.79 -20.44
C GLY A 428 19.37 -0.70 -20.78
N HIS A 429 18.49 -1.15 -21.67
CA HIS A 429 18.58 -2.47 -22.29
C HIS A 429 19.79 -2.57 -23.24
N ALA A 430 20.27 -3.78 -23.53
CA ALA A 430 21.42 -3.98 -24.41
C ALA A 430 21.17 -3.59 -25.88
N THR A 431 19.91 -3.63 -26.32
CA THR A 431 19.53 -3.39 -27.72
C THR A 431 18.48 -2.30 -27.91
N ASN A 432 17.58 -2.11 -26.95
CA ASN A 432 16.43 -1.21 -27.07
C ASN A 432 16.73 0.08 -26.34
N SER A 433 16.26 1.19 -26.88
CA SER A 433 16.57 2.51 -26.37
C SER A 433 15.75 2.86 -25.14
N LEU A 434 16.43 3.34 -24.10
CA LEU A 434 15.82 4.13 -23.02
C LEU A 434 15.97 5.61 -23.33
N THR A 435 14.89 6.28 -23.72
CA THR A 435 14.85 7.72 -23.94
C THR A 435 14.48 8.45 -22.66
N LEU A 436 15.34 9.35 -22.21
CA LEU A 436 15.10 10.24 -21.09
C LEU A 436 14.83 11.66 -21.60
N SER A 437 13.85 12.32 -20.99
CA SER A 437 13.55 13.73 -21.24
C SER A 437 13.46 14.48 -19.91
N ALA A 438 14.27 15.51 -19.73
CA ALA A 438 14.32 16.30 -18.50
C ALA A 438 14.42 17.79 -18.86
N THR A 439 13.46 18.58 -18.37
CA THR A 439 13.46 20.04 -18.50
C THR A 439 14.25 20.73 -17.39
N GLY A 440 14.42 20.05 -16.24
CA GLY A 440 15.32 20.49 -15.19
C GLY A 440 16.80 20.31 -15.58
N THR A 441 17.72 20.61 -14.66
CA THR A 441 19.18 20.45 -14.88
C THR A 441 19.77 19.32 -14.02
N PRO A 442 19.35 18.05 -14.22
CA PRO A 442 19.86 16.95 -13.42
C PRO A 442 21.34 16.68 -13.72
N THR A 443 21.98 15.97 -12.81
CA THR A 443 23.21 15.23 -13.14
C THR A 443 22.81 13.79 -13.47
N LEU A 444 22.99 13.36 -14.72
CA LEU A 444 22.66 11.99 -15.16
C LEU A 444 23.94 11.20 -15.40
N THR A 445 24.06 10.03 -14.79
CA THR A 445 25.19 9.12 -15.03
C THR A 445 24.72 7.81 -15.66
N ILE A 446 25.14 7.58 -16.89
CA ILE A 446 24.78 6.38 -17.67
C ILE A 446 25.80 5.27 -17.37
N ALA A 447 25.31 4.11 -16.95
CA ALA A 447 26.13 2.99 -16.50
C ALA A 447 26.21 1.81 -17.49
N ARG A 448 25.18 1.61 -18.34
CA ARG A 448 25.13 0.56 -19.38
C ARG A 448 23.94 0.71 -20.34
N GLY A 449 23.99 -0.04 -21.44
CA GLY A 449 22.87 -0.23 -22.36
C GLY A 449 22.75 0.88 -23.40
N VAL A 450 21.63 0.90 -24.12
CA VAL A 450 21.29 1.93 -25.12
C VAL A 450 20.42 2.99 -24.46
N VAL A 451 20.92 4.23 -24.40
CA VAL A 451 20.24 5.36 -23.74
C VAL A 451 20.25 6.59 -24.64
N ASP A 452 19.11 7.27 -24.77
CA ASP A 452 19.00 8.56 -25.44
C ASP A 452 18.71 9.66 -24.41
N VAL A 453 19.61 10.64 -24.33
CA VAL A 453 19.52 11.82 -23.45
C VAL A 453 19.44 13.13 -24.24
N SER A 454 19.06 13.07 -25.52
CA SER A 454 18.94 14.23 -26.40
C SER A 454 17.97 15.29 -25.86
N ASN A 455 17.00 14.88 -25.04
CA ASN A 455 15.99 15.75 -24.42
C ASN A 455 16.29 16.09 -22.95
N CYS A 456 17.51 15.84 -22.47
CA CYS A 456 17.92 16.20 -21.12
C CYS A 456 18.82 17.45 -21.12
N ALA A 457 18.53 18.39 -20.23
CA ALA A 457 19.48 19.44 -19.87
C ALA A 457 20.37 18.99 -18.69
N GLY A 458 21.26 19.88 -18.23
CA GLY A 458 22.14 19.63 -17.08
C GLY A 458 23.47 18.95 -17.42
N THR A 459 24.04 18.27 -16.42
CA THR A 459 25.35 17.60 -16.52
C THR A 459 25.13 16.14 -16.89
N LEU A 460 25.60 15.74 -18.07
CA LEU A 460 25.46 14.38 -18.58
C LEU A 460 26.80 13.66 -18.51
N ASN A 461 26.83 12.51 -17.83
CA ASN A 461 28.03 11.71 -17.61
C ASN A 461 27.81 10.26 -18.08
N ILE A 462 28.91 9.61 -18.45
CA ILE A 462 28.98 8.19 -18.75
C ILE A 462 30.05 7.56 -17.85
N ALA A 463 29.64 6.60 -17.03
CA ALA A 463 30.49 5.76 -16.20
C ALA A 463 30.18 4.29 -16.51
N ALA A 464 30.61 3.86 -17.70
CA ALA A 464 30.21 2.59 -18.29
C ALA A 464 30.80 1.39 -17.53
N THR A 465 29.92 0.53 -17.02
CA THR A 465 30.25 -0.75 -16.38
C THR A 465 30.04 -1.94 -17.32
N ALA A 466 29.38 -1.72 -18.46
CA ALA A 466 29.19 -2.66 -19.55
C ALA A 466 29.15 -1.90 -20.90
N ALA A 467 28.97 -2.61 -22.01
CA ALA A 467 28.77 -1.97 -23.32
C ALA A 467 27.62 -0.94 -23.25
N THR A 468 27.88 0.25 -23.76
CA THR A 468 26.99 1.40 -23.64
C THR A 468 26.90 2.14 -24.96
N LYS A 469 25.68 2.48 -25.38
CA LYS A 469 25.43 3.37 -26.51
C LYS A 469 24.65 4.57 -26.01
N VAL A 470 25.17 5.77 -26.25
CA VAL A 470 24.55 7.02 -25.81
C VAL A 470 24.29 7.92 -27.02
N THR A 471 23.02 8.25 -27.22
CA THR A 471 22.60 9.33 -28.12
C THR A 471 22.41 10.60 -27.28
N ALA A 472 23.09 11.67 -27.64
CA ALA A 472 23.11 12.92 -26.87
C ALA A 472 23.01 14.14 -27.80
N THR A 473 22.04 14.13 -28.72
CA THR A 473 21.95 15.12 -29.81
C THR A 473 21.97 16.55 -29.29
N ALA A 474 22.95 17.33 -29.76
CA ALA A 474 23.19 18.72 -29.35
C ALA A 474 23.50 18.92 -27.85
N ARG A 475 23.85 17.87 -27.11
CA ARG A 475 24.18 17.94 -25.68
C ARG A 475 25.67 17.77 -25.41
N THR A 476 26.09 18.29 -24.26
CA THR A 476 27.45 18.15 -23.75
C THR A 476 27.54 16.98 -22.79
N LEU A 477 28.39 15.99 -23.10
CA LEU A 477 28.81 14.94 -22.19
C LEU A 477 30.03 15.42 -21.40
N ALA A 478 29.82 15.77 -20.13
CA ALA A 478 30.82 16.41 -19.28
C ALA A 478 31.97 15.45 -18.93
N ALA A 479 31.67 14.18 -18.70
CA ALA A 479 32.65 13.14 -18.45
C ALA A 479 32.22 11.81 -19.06
N VAL A 480 33.14 11.15 -19.76
CA VAL A 480 32.97 9.81 -20.33
C VAL A 480 34.10 8.91 -19.84
N SER A 481 33.74 7.77 -19.26
CA SER A 481 34.66 6.82 -18.66
C SER A 481 34.08 5.40 -18.65
N GLY A 482 34.95 4.40 -18.57
CA GLY A 482 34.58 2.99 -18.40
C GLY A 482 35.34 2.10 -19.38
N ALA A 483 35.99 1.05 -18.87
CA ALA A 483 36.82 0.12 -19.64
C ALA A 483 35.98 -0.85 -20.50
N GLN A 484 35.12 -0.28 -21.35
CA GLN A 484 34.10 -0.99 -22.11
C GLN A 484 34.01 -0.43 -23.54
N THR A 485 33.09 -1.00 -24.32
CA THR A 485 32.67 -0.40 -25.59
C THR A 485 31.67 0.72 -25.31
N ILE A 486 31.99 1.93 -25.75
CA ILE A 486 31.16 3.13 -25.66
C ILE A 486 30.89 3.64 -27.07
N GLU A 487 29.63 3.73 -27.45
CA GLU A 487 29.19 4.38 -28.68
C GLU A 487 28.56 5.73 -28.35
N LEU A 488 29.00 6.79 -29.04
CA LEU A 488 28.49 8.16 -28.91
C LEU A 488 27.88 8.63 -30.23
N ALA A 489 26.72 9.27 -30.15
CA ALA A 489 26.07 9.88 -31.31
C ALA A 489 25.49 11.26 -30.99
N GLY A 490 25.80 12.25 -31.85
CA GLY A 490 25.10 13.54 -31.91
C GLY A 490 25.50 14.60 -30.87
N ALA A 491 26.44 14.31 -29.97
CA ALA A 491 26.84 15.24 -28.90
C ALA A 491 27.43 16.56 -29.44
N SER A 492 27.08 17.70 -28.85
CA SER A 492 27.75 18.96 -29.17
C SER A 492 29.18 18.97 -28.62
N ALA A 493 29.39 18.38 -27.45
CA ALA A 493 30.73 18.14 -26.92
C ALA A 493 30.78 16.87 -26.08
N ALA A 494 31.93 16.20 -26.05
CA ALA A 494 32.19 15.08 -25.16
C ALA A 494 33.63 15.10 -24.64
N THR A 495 33.82 14.83 -23.35
CA THR A 495 35.16 14.73 -22.74
C THR A 495 35.40 13.33 -22.18
N ILE A 496 36.36 12.61 -22.78
CA ILE A 496 36.84 11.32 -22.29
C ILE A 496 37.82 11.56 -21.14
N SER A 497 37.36 11.36 -19.90
CA SER A 497 38.12 11.65 -18.68
C SER A 497 38.64 10.39 -17.99
N GLY A 498 38.04 9.23 -18.25
CA GLY A 498 38.51 7.92 -17.79
C GLY A 498 38.95 7.02 -18.95
N ALA A 499 39.62 5.91 -18.65
CA ALA A 499 40.03 4.94 -19.67
C ALA A 499 38.81 4.32 -20.37
N VAL A 500 38.92 4.11 -21.69
CA VAL A 500 37.89 3.49 -22.55
C VAL A 500 38.52 2.38 -23.40
N THR A 501 37.89 1.21 -23.47
CA THR A 501 38.42 0.09 -24.27
C THR A 501 38.11 0.29 -25.74
N THR A 502 36.85 0.59 -26.09
CA THR A 502 36.46 0.87 -27.47
C THR A 502 35.56 2.10 -27.52
N LEU A 503 35.93 3.10 -28.31
CA LEU A 503 35.13 4.31 -28.54
C LEU A 503 34.64 4.36 -29.99
N ASN A 504 33.33 4.26 -30.19
CA ASN A 504 32.71 4.43 -31.50
C ASN A 504 31.95 5.77 -31.54
N VAL A 505 32.25 6.61 -32.53
CA VAL A 505 31.54 7.87 -32.75
C VAL A 505 30.78 7.76 -34.06
N THR A 506 29.48 7.46 -33.99
CA THR A 506 28.63 7.12 -35.14
C THR A 506 27.78 8.29 -35.63
N GLY A 507 27.57 9.31 -34.79
CA GLY A 507 26.98 10.59 -35.17
C GLY A 507 27.97 11.74 -34.97
N ALA A 508 27.71 12.89 -35.60
CA ALA A 508 28.60 14.06 -35.48
C ALA A 508 28.80 14.46 -34.02
N VAL A 509 30.06 14.63 -33.60
CA VAL A 509 30.43 15.19 -32.30
C VAL A 509 31.22 16.48 -32.53
N THR A 510 30.64 17.64 -32.23
CA THR A 510 31.24 18.93 -32.62
C THR A 510 32.58 19.15 -31.93
N THR A 511 32.70 18.82 -30.65
CA THR A 511 33.98 18.85 -29.91
C THR A 511 34.19 17.55 -29.14
N LEU A 512 35.21 16.77 -29.49
CA LEU A 512 35.62 15.57 -28.75
C LEU A 512 36.97 15.83 -28.08
N ASN A 513 36.99 15.87 -26.75
CA ASN A 513 38.19 15.98 -25.94
C ASN A 513 38.60 14.59 -25.41
N ILE A 514 39.82 14.16 -25.68
CA ILE A 514 40.37 12.90 -25.17
C ILE A 514 41.48 13.22 -24.17
N ASN A 515 41.16 13.10 -22.88
CA ASN A 515 42.08 13.40 -21.78
C ASN A 515 42.60 12.13 -21.08
N ASN A 516 42.18 10.94 -21.53
CA ASN A 516 42.61 9.66 -21.01
C ASN A 516 42.77 8.64 -22.14
N SER A 517 43.20 7.42 -21.83
CA SER A 517 43.51 6.38 -22.80
C SER A 517 42.25 5.77 -23.42
N VAL A 518 42.25 5.66 -24.75
CA VAL A 518 41.27 4.93 -25.57
C VAL A 518 42.02 3.83 -26.30
N THR A 519 41.68 2.55 -26.05
CA THR A 519 42.44 1.41 -26.60
C THR A 519 42.11 1.14 -28.07
N ASN A 520 40.83 1.21 -28.43
CA ASN A 520 40.31 1.07 -29.79
C ASN A 520 39.37 2.24 -30.09
N SER A 521 39.39 2.77 -31.31
CA SER A 521 38.44 3.82 -31.67
C SER A 521 38.07 3.82 -33.14
N THR A 522 36.79 4.08 -33.41
CA THR A 522 36.27 4.42 -34.74
C THR A 522 35.64 5.80 -34.65
N ILE A 523 36.20 6.80 -35.33
CA ILE A 523 35.72 8.19 -35.28
C ILE A 523 35.43 8.66 -36.71
N ALA A 524 34.16 8.70 -37.09
CA ALA A 524 33.74 9.22 -38.38
C ALA A 524 33.38 10.70 -38.25
N PHE A 525 34.12 11.59 -38.92
CA PHE A 525 33.66 12.97 -39.06
C PHE A 525 32.52 13.04 -40.07
N ASN A 526 31.42 13.69 -39.68
CA ASN A 526 30.39 14.12 -40.63
C ASN A 526 30.93 15.26 -41.53
N SER A 527 30.83 15.12 -42.85
CA SER A 527 31.27 16.10 -43.85
C SER A 527 30.45 17.40 -43.88
N ALA A 528 29.29 17.45 -43.20
CA ALA A 528 28.37 18.59 -43.23
C ALA A 528 28.60 19.63 -42.11
N SER A 529 29.51 19.38 -41.15
CA SER A 529 29.72 20.28 -40.01
C SER A 529 31.17 20.32 -39.54
N THR A 530 31.66 21.50 -39.16
CA THR A 530 33.00 21.66 -38.56
C THR A 530 33.06 20.91 -37.23
N GLN A 531 33.97 19.95 -37.12
CA GLN A 531 34.21 19.18 -35.90
C GLN A 531 35.66 19.32 -35.43
N THR A 532 35.84 19.35 -34.12
CA THR A 532 37.13 19.44 -33.45
C THR A 532 37.39 18.18 -32.63
N LEU A 533 38.53 17.54 -32.87
CA LEU A 533 39.09 16.49 -32.02
C LEU A 533 40.30 17.06 -31.28
N ALA A 534 40.25 17.14 -29.96
CA ALA A 534 41.35 17.59 -29.13
C ALA A 534 41.85 16.45 -28.24
N ILE A 535 43.16 16.20 -28.24
CA ILE A 535 43.80 15.17 -27.43
C ILE A 535 44.70 15.86 -26.41
N GLY A 536 44.36 15.73 -25.12
CA GLY A 536 45.06 16.33 -24.00
C GLY A 536 46.38 15.62 -23.66
N ALA A 537 47.11 16.13 -22.67
CA ALA A 537 48.44 15.65 -22.30
C ALA A 537 48.49 14.18 -21.82
N ALA A 538 47.43 13.73 -21.15
CA ALA A 538 47.25 12.34 -20.72
C ALA A 538 46.38 11.52 -21.70
N GLY A 539 45.93 12.13 -22.80
CA GLY A 539 45.12 11.49 -23.83
C GLY A 539 45.96 10.58 -24.72
N ILE A 540 45.57 9.32 -24.82
CA ILE A 540 46.16 8.36 -25.77
C ILE A 540 45.04 7.82 -26.62
N LEU A 541 45.15 7.98 -27.95
CA LEU A 541 44.24 7.38 -28.90
C LEU A 541 44.96 6.24 -29.61
N ASN A 542 44.67 5.00 -29.21
CA ASN A 542 45.34 3.79 -29.70
C ASN A 542 44.44 3.01 -30.66
N GLN A 543 45.10 2.21 -31.50
CA GLN A 543 44.52 1.14 -32.30
C GLN A 543 44.92 -0.18 -31.64
N GLY A 544 44.04 -0.83 -30.88
CA GLY A 544 44.22 -2.25 -30.58
C GLY A 544 44.06 -3.06 -31.86
N GLY A 545 44.60 -4.29 -31.90
CA GLY A 545 44.96 -5.06 -33.10
C GLY A 545 43.87 -5.44 -34.14
N GLY A 546 42.80 -4.66 -34.31
CA GLY A 546 41.84 -4.72 -35.42
C GLY A 546 42.11 -3.68 -36.52
N THR A 547 41.22 -3.65 -37.53
CA THR A 547 41.38 -2.87 -38.77
C THR A 547 41.20 -1.35 -38.57
N GLY A 548 42.27 -0.66 -38.16
CA GLY A 548 42.49 0.78 -38.39
C GLY A 548 41.90 1.77 -37.39
N LEU A 549 42.71 2.74 -36.92
CA LEU A 549 42.20 4.05 -36.50
C LEU A 549 41.68 4.75 -37.77
N THR A 550 40.38 4.70 -38.00
CA THR A 550 39.78 5.40 -39.12
C THR A 550 39.26 6.74 -38.63
N VAL A 551 40.00 7.81 -38.95
CA VAL A 551 39.50 9.18 -38.91
C VAL A 551 39.16 9.56 -40.35
N SER A 552 37.94 9.26 -40.77
CA SER A 552 37.47 9.48 -42.15
C SER A 552 36.82 10.86 -42.34
N ASN A 553 36.79 11.35 -43.57
CA ASN A 553 36.10 12.59 -43.99
C ASN A 553 36.60 13.89 -43.36
N VAL A 554 37.91 14.05 -43.16
CA VAL A 554 38.51 15.33 -42.78
C VAL A 554 38.52 16.26 -44.00
N THR A 555 37.50 17.10 -44.17
CA THR A 555 37.44 18.15 -45.20
C THR A 555 38.04 19.48 -44.69
N GLN A 556 38.20 20.49 -45.56
CA GLN A 556 38.62 21.84 -45.13
C GLN A 556 37.65 22.38 -44.07
N GLY A 557 38.14 22.66 -42.85
CA GLY A 557 37.35 23.20 -41.73
C GLY A 557 37.32 22.34 -40.46
N HIS A 558 37.68 21.05 -40.55
CA HIS A 558 37.86 20.18 -39.37
C HIS A 558 39.23 20.38 -38.73
N LYS A 559 39.33 20.21 -37.40
CA LYS A 559 40.58 20.44 -36.66
C LYS A 559 40.89 19.26 -35.73
N ILE A 560 42.06 18.65 -35.90
CA ILE A 560 42.65 17.73 -34.93
C ILE A 560 43.76 18.48 -34.20
N THR A 561 43.66 18.60 -32.87
CA THR A 561 44.67 19.27 -32.03
C THR A 561 45.26 18.27 -31.05
N VAL A 562 46.58 18.07 -31.09
CA VAL A 562 47.30 17.24 -30.11
C VAL A 562 48.09 18.15 -29.17
N ALA A 563 47.69 18.18 -27.89
CA ALA A 563 48.37 18.94 -26.83
C ALA A 563 49.70 18.27 -26.42
N ASN A 564 50.49 18.94 -25.59
CA ASN A 564 51.81 18.45 -25.16
C ASN A 564 51.71 17.07 -24.46
N GLY A 565 52.34 16.02 -25.00
CA GLY A 565 52.32 14.65 -24.45
C GLY A 565 51.25 13.68 -25.00
N GLY A 566 50.21 14.17 -25.69
CA GLY A 566 49.19 13.32 -26.30
C GLY A 566 49.73 12.48 -27.46
N LYS A 567 49.20 11.25 -27.64
CA LYS A 567 49.71 10.29 -28.64
C LYS A 567 48.60 9.70 -29.50
N ILE A 568 48.89 9.54 -30.80
CA ILE A 568 48.04 8.81 -31.76
C ILE A 568 48.88 7.64 -32.30
N PHE A 569 48.41 6.41 -32.09
CA PHE A 569 49.05 5.19 -32.60
C PHE A 569 48.19 4.54 -33.69
N ASN A 570 48.77 4.29 -34.86
CA ASN A 570 48.14 3.53 -35.95
C ASN A 570 49.08 2.40 -36.41
N ASN A 571 48.72 1.14 -36.12
CA ASN A 571 49.50 -0.03 -36.47
C ASN A 571 48.79 -0.81 -37.61
N GLY A 572 48.89 -0.31 -38.84
CA GLY A 572 48.56 -1.07 -40.06
C GLY A 572 47.18 -0.80 -40.67
N GLY A 573 47.19 -0.14 -41.82
CA GLY A 573 46.04 0.03 -42.73
C GLY A 573 46.28 1.16 -43.75
N ALA A 574 45.95 0.92 -45.02
CA ALA A 574 46.22 1.82 -46.16
C ALA A 574 45.38 3.13 -46.19
N ASN A 575 44.52 3.37 -45.19
CA ASN A 575 43.68 4.56 -45.12
C ASN A 575 44.30 5.60 -44.19
N GLY A 576 44.84 6.67 -44.76
CA GLY A 576 45.65 7.70 -44.08
C GLY A 576 44.86 8.73 -43.27
N VAL A 577 45.58 9.43 -42.38
CA VAL A 577 45.09 10.59 -41.63
C VAL A 577 45.31 11.86 -42.49
N TYR A 578 44.24 12.58 -42.82
CA TYR A 578 44.26 13.60 -43.88
C TYR A 578 44.75 15.01 -43.48
N ALA A 579 44.81 15.35 -42.19
CA ALA A 579 45.54 16.54 -41.70
C ALA A 579 45.67 16.49 -40.18
N VAL A 580 46.88 16.71 -39.63
CA VAL A 580 47.10 16.87 -38.18
C VAL A 580 47.71 18.24 -37.91
N THR A 581 47.07 19.03 -37.06
CA THR A 581 47.65 20.27 -36.53
C THR A 581 48.25 20.00 -35.17
N LEU A 582 49.57 20.09 -35.05
CA LEU A 582 50.26 19.97 -33.78
C LEU A 582 50.30 21.34 -33.09
N GLY A 583 49.73 21.45 -31.89
CA GLY A 583 49.86 22.66 -31.07
C GLY A 583 51.29 22.82 -30.52
N ALA A 584 51.59 23.94 -29.85
CA ALA A 584 52.92 24.19 -29.28
C ALA A 584 53.36 23.13 -28.24
N GLY A 585 54.68 22.90 -28.09
CA GLY A 585 55.31 22.01 -27.10
C GLY A 585 56.17 20.86 -27.70
N THR A 586 57.00 20.22 -26.86
CA THR A 586 57.88 19.09 -27.21
C THR A 586 57.21 17.71 -26.98
N GLY A 587 57.76 16.61 -27.49
CA GLY A 587 57.32 15.25 -27.13
C GLY A 587 56.07 14.70 -27.84
N LYS A 588 55.74 15.22 -29.03
CA LYS A 588 54.59 14.77 -29.83
C LYS A 588 55.03 13.65 -30.79
N THR A 589 54.27 12.56 -30.85
CA THR A 589 54.58 11.42 -31.74
C THR A 589 53.35 11.10 -32.57
N ILE A 590 53.53 11.07 -33.90
CA ILE A 590 52.54 10.56 -34.86
C ILE A 590 53.16 9.32 -35.50
N THR A 591 52.59 8.15 -35.27
CA THR A 591 53.02 6.90 -35.90
C THR A 591 51.89 6.45 -36.82
N THR A 592 52.00 6.77 -38.11
CA THR A 592 50.97 6.47 -39.12
C THR A 592 51.62 6.18 -40.48
N ALA A 593 51.12 5.19 -41.22
CA ALA A 593 51.67 4.77 -42.51
C ALA A 593 51.43 5.75 -43.69
N THR A 594 50.47 6.66 -43.56
CA THR A 594 50.14 7.64 -44.60
C THR A 594 49.59 8.92 -43.97
N VAL A 595 50.36 10.01 -44.00
CA VAL A 595 49.92 11.38 -43.64
C VAL A 595 50.10 12.26 -44.86
N THR A 596 49.01 12.87 -45.33
CA THR A 596 49.05 13.72 -46.54
C THR A 596 49.49 15.16 -46.24
N GLY A 597 49.44 15.59 -44.97
CA GLY A 597 49.98 16.90 -44.54
C GLY A 597 49.99 17.09 -43.01
N ILE A 598 51.02 17.79 -42.50
CA ILE A 598 51.17 18.17 -41.09
C ILE A 598 51.32 19.68 -41.00
N ALA A 599 50.47 20.34 -40.21
CA ALA A 599 50.62 21.75 -39.89
C ALA A 599 51.19 21.89 -38.47
N LEU A 600 52.32 22.56 -38.34
CA LEU A 600 52.99 22.81 -37.06
C LEU A 600 52.67 24.23 -36.61
N ALA A 601 52.03 24.40 -35.44
CA ALA A 601 51.71 25.70 -34.87
C ALA A 601 52.53 25.95 -33.58
N GLY A 602 53.37 26.99 -33.57
CA GLY A 602 54.12 27.45 -32.39
C GLY A 602 55.64 27.56 -32.60
N THR A 603 56.34 28.15 -31.63
CA THR A 603 57.75 28.60 -31.77
C THR A 603 58.81 27.49 -31.67
N SER A 604 58.48 26.23 -31.34
CA SER A 604 59.42 25.06 -31.36
C SER A 604 58.71 23.71 -31.18
N PRO A 605 57.97 23.18 -32.17
CA PRO A 605 57.44 21.82 -32.10
C PRO A 605 58.49 20.80 -32.55
N ASN A 606 58.92 19.92 -31.64
CA ASN A 606 59.63 18.69 -32.01
C ASN A 606 58.59 17.57 -32.19
N ALA A 607 58.48 17.03 -33.41
CA ALA A 607 57.61 15.91 -33.73
C ALA A 607 58.43 14.78 -34.34
N THR A 608 58.23 13.56 -33.84
CA THR A 608 58.80 12.35 -34.44
C THR A 608 57.73 11.68 -35.30
N LEU A 609 57.99 11.55 -36.60
CA LEU A 609 57.22 10.68 -37.49
C LEU A 609 57.93 9.33 -37.48
N ALA A 610 57.24 8.27 -37.06
CA ALA A 610 57.79 6.92 -37.17
C ALA A 610 56.98 6.15 -38.22
N GLY A 611 57.59 5.90 -39.39
CA GLY A 611 57.00 5.09 -40.47
C GLY A 611 57.40 5.53 -41.89
N THR A 612 57.47 4.58 -42.82
CA THR A 612 57.75 4.84 -44.24
C THR A 612 56.52 5.49 -44.89
N ALA A 613 56.56 6.80 -45.13
CA ALA A 613 55.48 7.50 -45.83
C ALA A 613 55.39 7.03 -47.29
N ALA A 614 54.21 6.61 -47.75
CA ALA A 614 53.99 6.20 -49.14
C ALA A 614 53.90 7.38 -50.15
N GLY A 615 54.28 8.60 -49.77
CA GLY A 615 54.19 9.80 -50.61
C GLY A 615 54.80 11.05 -49.97
N ALA A 616 54.82 12.17 -50.72
CA ALA A 616 55.32 13.45 -50.23
C ALA A 616 54.44 14.00 -49.09
N VAL A 617 55.03 14.18 -47.91
CA VAL A 617 54.38 14.81 -46.76
C VAL A 617 54.60 16.32 -46.86
N THR A 618 53.54 17.10 -47.06
CA THR A 618 53.63 18.56 -46.99
C THR A 618 53.62 18.99 -45.52
N VAL A 619 54.73 19.56 -45.06
CA VAL A 619 54.86 20.13 -43.71
C VAL A 619 54.78 21.65 -43.82
N ASN A 620 53.73 22.25 -43.24
CA ASN A 620 53.63 23.71 -43.13
C ASN A 620 54.05 24.14 -41.73
N ILE A 621 55.24 24.75 -41.61
CA ILE A 621 55.76 25.32 -40.37
C ILE A 621 55.40 26.80 -40.35
N ALA A 622 54.40 27.18 -39.57
CA ALA A 622 54.08 28.60 -39.36
C ALA A 622 55.08 29.19 -38.35
N ALA A 623 56.10 29.89 -38.85
CA ALA A 623 57.05 30.74 -38.11
C ALA A 623 57.65 30.11 -36.82
N GLY A 624 58.70 29.28 -36.96
CA GLY A 624 59.49 28.75 -35.84
C GLY A 624 60.55 27.71 -36.26
N THR A 625 61.51 27.43 -35.38
CA THR A 625 62.63 26.48 -35.58
C THR A 625 62.25 25.04 -35.15
N GLY A 626 61.13 24.51 -35.63
CA GLY A 626 60.73 23.13 -35.34
C GLY A 626 61.60 22.11 -36.09
N ASN A 627 62.00 21.03 -35.43
CA ASN A 627 62.75 19.93 -36.05
C ASN A 627 61.83 18.70 -36.18
N ILE A 628 61.70 18.15 -37.38
CA ILE A 628 61.04 16.86 -37.61
C ILE A 628 62.13 15.81 -37.73
N THR A 629 62.15 14.87 -36.80
CA THR A 629 63.01 13.68 -36.92
C THR A 629 62.19 12.59 -37.59
N ASN A 630 62.46 12.37 -38.88
CA ASN A 630 62.10 11.15 -39.58
C ASN A 630 63.28 10.18 -39.39
N PRO A 631 63.08 8.98 -38.81
CA PRO A 631 64.13 7.96 -38.78
C PRO A 631 64.49 7.48 -40.18
#